data_AF-A0A9E4A926-F1
#
_entry.id   AF-A0A9E4A926-F1
#
_cell.length_a   1.000
_cell.length_b   1.000
_cell.length_c   1.000
_cell.angle_alpha   90.00
_cell.angle_beta   90.00
_cell.angle_gamma   90.00
#
_symmetry.space_group_name_H-M   'P 1'
#
loop_
_entity.id
_entity.type
_entity.pdbx_description
1 polymer ?
#
loop_
_entity_poly.entity_id
_entity_poly.type
_entity_poly.pdbx_seq_one_letter_code
_entity_poly.pdbx_strand_id
1 'polypeptide(L)'
;RKEGFFNCWTRKEAYIKAEGKGMSIPLSAFDVSLTPGEPAALLRTQNHPQETSRWSLQALNPAPSYAAALAVKGHDWELKCWQWAPM
;
A
#
# COMPACT_ATOMS: atom_id res chain seq x y z
N ARG A 1 17.36 -4.53 3.25
CA ARG A 1 16.60 -5.70 3.80
C ARG A 1 15.44 -5.29 4.71
N LYS A 2 15.66 -4.51 5.80
CA LYS A 2 14.57 -4.08 6.71
C LYS A 2 13.53 -3.17 6.04
N GLU A 3 13.97 -2.15 5.32
CA GLU A 3 13.07 -1.22 4.64
C GLU A 3 12.15 -1.93 3.64
N GLY A 4 12.71 -2.80 2.79
CA GLY A 4 11.90 -3.57 1.84
C GLY A 4 10.87 -4.49 2.51
N PHE A 5 11.18 -5.03 3.70
CA PHE A 5 10.20 -5.77 4.50
C PHE A 5 9.03 -4.88 4.94
N PHE A 6 9.32 -3.69 5.50
CA PHE A 6 8.27 -2.77 5.93
C PHE A 6 7.49 -2.16 4.77
N ASN A 7 8.13 -1.92 3.63
CA ASN A 7 7.45 -1.53 2.39
C ASN A 7 6.46 -2.61 1.95
N CYS A 8 6.91 -3.87 1.87
CA CYS A 8 6.04 -4.99 1.54
C CYS A 8 4.87 -5.10 2.52
N TRP A 9 5.16 -5.11 3.82
CA TRP A 9 4.16 -5.24 4.87
C TRP A 9 3.10 -4.15 4.80
N THR A 10 3.51 -2.88 4.81
CA THR A 10 2.58 -1.74 4.85
C THR A 10 1.74 -1.63 3.60
N ARG A 11 2.30 -1.91 2.42
CA ARG A 11 1.57 -1.94 1.14
C ARG A 11 0.53 -3.06 1.11
N LYS A 12 0.88 -4.26 1.60
CA LYS A 12 -0.08 -5.38 1.69
C LYS A 12 -1.22 -5.09 2.66
N GLU A 13 -0.89 -4.57 3.83
CA GLU A 13 -1.87 -4.16 4.84
C GLU A 13 -2.81 -3.06 4.33
N ALA A 14 -2.28 -2.04 3.65
CA ALA A 14 -3.07 -0.96 3.09
C ALA A 14 -4.08 -1.48 2.06
N TYR A 15 -3.65 -2.36 1.15
CA TYR A 15 -4.52 -2.98 0.16
C TYR A 15 -5.63 -3.83 0.80
N ILE A 16 -5.29 -4.69 1.77
CA ILE A 16 -6.27 -5.51 2.50
C ILE A 16 -7.32 -4.64 3.20
N LYS A 17 -6.86 -3.58 3.87
CA LYS A 17 -7.75 -2.64 4.58
C LYS A 17 -8.68 -1.91 3.61
N ALA A 18 -8.17 -1.49 2.45
CA ALA A 18 -8.97 -0.79 1.46
C ALA A 18 -9.97 -1.71 0.73
N GLU A 19 -9.64 -2.98 0.51
CA GLU A 19 -10.61 -3.97 -0.01
C GLU A 19 -11.71 -4.30 1.00
N GLY A 20 -11.48 -4.07 2.31
CA GLY A 20 -12.51 -4.21 3.35
C GLY A 20 -12.86 -5.66 3.70
N LYS A 21 -12.12 -6.65 3.18
CA LYS A 21 -12.39 -8.10 3.37
C LYS A 21 -11.66 -8.71 4.57
N GLY A 22 -10.95 -7.90 5.36
CA GLY A 22 -10.16 -8.38 6.50
C GLY A 22 -9.13 -9.45 6.10
N MET A 23 -8.86 -10.40 6.99
CA MET A 23 -7.86 -11.47 6.78
C MET A 23 -8.29 -12.56 5.78
N SER A 24 -9.42 -12.39 5.10
CA SER A 24 -9.93 -13.37 4.13
C SER A 24 -9.17 -13.38 2.80
N ILE A 25 -8.28 -12.42 2.56
CA ILE A 25 -7.39 -12.40 1.38
C ILE A 25 -6.04 -13.01 1.75
N PRO A 26 -5.65 -14.17 1.17
CA PRO A 26 -4.34 -14.75 1.43
C PRO A 26 -3.22 -13.81 0.98
N LEU A 27 -2.19 -13.59 1.82
CA LEU A 27 -1.04 -12.73 1.49
C LEU A 27 -0.25 -13.21 0.27
N SER A 28 -0.41 -14.47 -0.16
CA SER A 28 0.20 -15.03 -1.38
C SER A 28 -0.64 -14.78 -2.64
N ALA A 29 -1.90 -14.37 -2.49
CA ALA A 29 -2.82 -14.14 -3.60
C ALA A 29 -2.52 -12.84 -4.37
N PHE A 30 -1.61 -12.00 -3.88
CA PHE A 30 -1.23 -10.75 -4.52
C PHE A 30 0.19 -10.32 -4.14
N ASP A 31 0.80 -9.56 -5.04
CA ASP A 31 2.16 -9.05 -4.90
C ASP A 31 2.19 -7.52 -4.97
N VAL A 32 3.08 -6.93 -4.20
CA VAL A 32 3.33 -5.49 -4.16
C VAL A 32 4.81 -5.24 -4.42
N SER A 33 5.16 -4.07 -4.96
CA SER A 33 6.55 -3.65 -5.01
C SER A 33 7.10 -3.55 -3.60
N LEU A 34 8.39 -3.85 -3.41
CA LEU A 34 9.04 -3.81 -2.09
C LEU A 34 10.44 -3.21 -2.10
N THR A 35 11.03 -3.00 -3.27
CA THR A 35 12.38 -2.44 -3.38
C THR A 35 12.40 -1.01 -2.82
N PRO A 36 13.34 -0.68 -1.92
CA PRO A 36 13.59 0.69 -1.52
C PRO A 36 13.76 1.63 -2.72
N GLY A 37 13.13 2.80 -2.67
CA GLY A 37 13.15 3.78 -3.77
C GLY A 37 12.22 3.50 -4.95
N GLU A 38 11.63 2.30 -5.08
CA GLU A 38 10.63 2.03 -6.11
C GLU A 38 9.23 2.55 -5.70
N PRO A 39 8.45 3.08 -6.66
CA PRO A 39 7.06 3.44 -6.43
C PRO A 39 6.26 2.31 -5.78
N ALA A 40 5.38 2.66 -4.85
CA ALA A 40 4.44 1.70 -4.27
C ALA A 40 3.43 1.27 -5.34
N ALA A 41 3.29 -0.03 -5.57
CA ALA A 41 2.42 -0.55 -6.62
C ALA A 41 1.88 -1.93 -6.23
N LEU A 42 0.67 -2.22 -6.69
CA LEU A 42 0.11 -3.57 -6.72
C LEU A 42 0.51 -4.22 -8.05
N LEU A 43 1.35 -5.25 -7.98
CA LEU A 43 2.00 -5.84 -9.16
C LEU A 43 1.22 -7.00 -9.75
N ARG A 44 0.55 -7.79 -8.89
CA ARG A 44 -0.19 -8.98 -9.31
C ARG A 44 -1.31 -9.27 -8.34
N THR A 45 -2.41 -9.79 -8.86
CA THR A 45 -3.52 -10.40 -8.11
C THR A 45 -3.92 -11.69 -8.80
N GLN A 46 -3.96 -12.81 -8.09
CA GLN A 46 -4.18 -14.15 -8.66
C GLN A 46 -5.52 -14.29 -9.38
N ASN A 47 -6.60 -13.82 -8.76
CA ASN A 47 -7.97 -14.10 -9.23
C ASN A 47 -8.50 -13.05 -10.21
N HIS A 48 -7.95 -11.84 -10.19
CA HIS A 48 -8.46 -10.73 -10.99
C HIS A 48 -7.34 -9.82 -11.49
N PRO A 49 -6.55 -10.23 -12.50
CA PRO A 49 -5.40 -9.44 -12.98
C PRO A 49 -5.74 -8.00 -13.38
N GLN A 50 -6.98 -7.76 -13.81
CA GLN A 50 -7.50 -6.43 -14.14
C GLN A 50 -7.62 -5.51 -12.91
N GLU A 51 -7.59 -6.04 -11.69
CA GLU A 51 -7.66 -5.20 -10.48
C GLU A 51 -6.37 -4.42 -10.27
N THR A 52 -5.20 -4.89 -10.71
CA THR A 52 -3.94 -4.16 -10.47
C THR A 52 -3.97 -2.74 -11.05
N SER A 53 -4.57 -2.58 -12.23
CA SER A 53 -4.77 -1.27 -12.88
C SER A 53 -5.94 -0.47 -12.34
N ARG A 54 -6.67 -0.97 -11.32
CA ARG A 54 -7.75 -0.25 -10.64
C ARG A 54 -7.29 0.35 -9.32
N TRP A 55 -6.11 -0.01 -8.83
CA TRP A 55 -5.61 0.35 -7.53
C TRP A 55 -4.39 1.26 -7.64
N SER A 56 -4.45 2.38 -6.94
CA SER A 56 -3.29 3.23 -6.71
C SER A 56 -2.72 2.95 -5.33
N LEU A 57 -1.40 2.72 -5.25
CA LEU A 57 -0.68 2.65 -3.99
C LEU A 57 0.28 3.84 -3.90
N GLN A 58 0.43 4.40 -2.69
CA GLN A 58 1.41 5.45 -2.44
C GLN A 58 2.14 5.19 -1.12
N ALA A 59 3.47 5.35 -1.12
CA ALA A 59 4.26 5.28 0.10
C ALA A 59 4.08 6.58 0.90
N LEU A 60 3.95 6.45 2.21
CA LEU A 60 3.85 7.56 3.15
C LEU A 60 5.01 7.47 4.17
N ASN A 61 5.54 8.62 4.55
CA ASN A 61 6.59 8.75 5.56
C ASN A 61 6.04 9.55 6.76
N PRO A 62 5.28 8.90 7.68
CA PRO A 62 4.58 9.61 8.75
C PRO A 62 5.53 10.13 9.83
N ALA A 63 6.68 9.48 10.02
CA ALA A 63 7.72 9.87 10.97
C ALA A 63 9.06 9.20 10.60
N PRO A 64 10.20 9.70 11.09
CA PRO A 64 11.49 9.05 10.90
C PRO A 64 11.47 7.60 11.38
N SER A 65 11.99 6.67 10.58
CA SER A 65 12.02 5.22 10.85
C SER A 65 10.67 4.50 10.83
N TYR A 66 9.57 5.15 10.45
CA TYR A 66 8.27 4.52 10.23
C TYR A 66 7.96 4.44 8.74
N ALA A 67 7.43 3.29 8.30
CA ALA A 67 6.89 3.12 6.97
C ALA A 67 5.37 3.10 7.03
N ALA A 68 4.73 3.69 6.02
CA ALA A 68 3.30 3.54 5.81
C ALA A 68 2.99 3.50 4.31
N ALA A 69 1.79 3.03 3.98
CA ALA A 69 1.28 3.04 2.62
C ALA A 69 -0.20 3.38 2.63
N LEU A 70 -0.63 4.04 1.56
CA LEU A 70 -2.01 4.30 1.22
C LEU A 70 -2.39 3.41 0.03
N ALA A 71 -3.59 2.84 0.07
CA ALA A 71 -4.18 2.14 -1.07
C ALA A 71 -5.56 2.74 -1.36
N VAL A 72 -5.81 3.10 -2.62
CA VAL A 72 -7.07 3.69 -3.09
C VAL A 72 -7.53 2.95 -4.34
N LYS A 73 -8.82 2.62 -4.40
CA LYS A 73 -9.44 2.11 -5.62
C LYS A 73 -9.79 3.30 -6.52
N GLY A 74 -9.12 3.42 -7.66
CA GLY A 74 -9.22 4.57 -8.55
C GLY A 74 -7.89 5.29 -8.74
N HIS A 75 -7.95 6.34 -9.56
CA HIS A 75 -6.82 7.14 -10.04
C HIS A 75 -7.20 8.62 -9.90
N ASP A 76 -6.27 9.51 -10.24
CA ASP A 76 -6.51 10.96 -10.34
C ASP A 76 -6.99 11.63 -9.04
N TRP A 77 -6.58 11.06 -7.91
CA TRP A 77 -6.79 11.64 -6.58
C TRP A 77 -5.57 12.46 -6.15
N GLU A 78 -5.82 13.46 -5.32
CA GLU A 78 -4.77 14.31 -4.73
C GLU A 78 -4.58 13.94 -3.26
N LEU A 79 -3.35 13.59 -2.87
CA LEU A 79 -3.02 13.36 -1.47
C LEU A 79 -2.77 14.68 -0.75
N LYS A 80 -3.51 14.92 0.33
CA LYS A 80 -3.21 15.99 1.29
C LYS A 80 -2.92 15.39 2.65
N CYS A 81 -1.79 15.77 3.23
CA CYS A 81 -1.36 15.32 4.56
C CYS A 81 -1.26 16.53 5.48
N TRP A 82 -1.75 16.37 6.70
CA TRP A 82 -1.67 17.40 7.74
C TRP A 82 -0.93 16.84 8.93
N GLN A 83 -0.13 17.70 9.57
CA GLN A 83 0.52 17.36 10.83
C GLN A 83 -0.37 17.82 11.97
N TRP A 84 -0.86 16.87 12.76
CA TRP A 84 -1.60 17.19 13.96
C TRP A 84 -0.64 17.61 15.07
N ALA A 85 -0.84 18.81 15.61
CA ALA A 85 -0.15 19.29 16.80
C ALA A 85 -1.15 19.27 17.97
N PRO A 86 -1.00 18.37 18.95
CA PRO A 86 -1.78 18.46 20.19
C PRO A 86 -1.43 19.75 20.92
N MET A 87 -2.45 20.50 21.35
CA MET A 87 -2.31 21.64 22.27
C MET A 87 -2.03 21.17 23.70
#